data_AF-A0A8D5ZI30-F1
#
_entry.id   AF-A0A8D5ZI30-F1
#
_cell.length_a   1.000
_cell.length_b   1.000
_cell.length_c   1.000
_cell.angle_alpha   90.00
_cell.angle_beta   90.00
_cell.angle_gamma   90.00
#
_symmetry.space_group_name_H-M   'P 1'
#
loop_
_entity.id
_entity.type
_entity.pdbx_description
1 polymer ?
#
loop_
_entity_poly.entity_id
_entity_poly.type
_entity_poly.pdbx_seq_one_letter_code
_entity_poly.pdbx_strand_id
1 'polypeptide(L)'
;MNRKTLAILSLVLVLLIATELFLVLYYHYKVHVNYSIFSPPSSTRPQFFFPNTSLKGINLTLPISVKSLIEYYYNITYNSSLELFSECPYVNKYYVESDNLLAVIALKYLNNSLWKTVWQNIESNLTLSPYLVLAGIHNFSWEFKTPVNVKVWGPIYTVSFNKSPDYLSWYEYADTSLLFAIYEAENGNITLAEKVFSIVINDFWDGYGFADESFSNGSYTSYKLALAVIAWKYIGSYNQTFAEKYLPIIKKIYQISSHLLSPIGGFFTNYEVLNGTIVPIGNVNTETTSLFTIALFMP
;
A
#
# COMPACT_ATOMS: atom_id res chain seq x y z
N MET A 1 -19.43 -15.03 33.23
CA MET A 1 -19.90 -13.66 32.93
C MET A 1 -21.42 -13.62 33.09
N ASN A 2 -21.95 -12.65 33.83
CA ASN A 2 -23.39 -12.55 34.14
C ASN A 2 -24.17 -12.07 32.90
N ARG A 3 -25.41 -12.55 32.69
CA ARG A 3 -26.34 -12.09 31.64
C ARG A 3 -26.46 -10.56 31.55
N LYS A 4 -26.42 -9.85 32.68
CA LYS A 4 -26.43 -8.37 32.73
C LYS A 4 -25.18 -7.78 32.07
N THR A 5 -24.01 -8.34 32.34
CA THR A 5 -22.74 -7.91 31.73
C THR A 5 -22.74 -8.16 30.22
N LEU A 6 -23.24 -9.34 29.78
CA LEU A 6 -23.35 -9.66 28.36
C LEU A 6 -24.32 -8.70 27.64
N ALA A 7 -25.47 -8.40 28.25
CA ALA A 7 -26.45 -7.47 27.68
C ALA A 7 -25.91 -6.04 27.55
N ILE A 8 -25.15 -5.56 28.55
CA ILE A 8 -24.50 -4.25 28.51
C ILE A 8 -23.46 -4.21 27.38
N LEU A 9 -22.62 -5.24 27.27
CA LEU A 9 -21.60 -5.32 26.21
C LEU A 9 -22.24 -5.38 24.81
N SER A 10 -23.31 -6.15 24.63
CA SER A 10 -24.08 -6.18 23.38
C SER A 10 -24.69 -4.81 23.04
N LEU A 11 -25.23 -4.09 24.03
CA LEU A 11 -25.80 -2.77 23.82
C LEU A 11 -24.72 -1.76 23.39
N VAL A 12 -23.56 -1.78 24.06
CA VAL A 12 -22.41 -0.93 23.71
C VAL A 12 -21.93 -1.23 22.28
N LEU A 13 -21.84 -2.51 21.91
CA LEU A 13 -21.45 -2.91 20.55
C LEU A 13 -22.44 -2.38 19.50
N VAL A 14 -23.76 -2.50 19.75
CA VAL A 14 -24.79 -1.97 18.84
C VAL A 14 -24.71 -0.45 18.71
N LEU A 15 -24.45 0.26 19.82
CA LEU A 15 -24.29 1.72 19.83
C LEU A 15 -23.04 2.16 19.06
N LEU A 16 -21.94 1.42 19.18
CA LEU A 16 -20.72 1.67 18.39
C LEU A 16 -20.99 1.48 16.90
N ILE A 17 -21.65 0.38 16.50
CA ILE A 17 -22.02 0.12 15.10
C ILE A 17 -22.95 1.22 14.55
N ALA A 18 -23.97 1.63 15.32
CA ALA A 18 -24.90 2.68 14.90
C ALA A 18 -24.21 4.05 14.76
N THR A 19 -23.26 4.35 15.65
CA THR A 19 -22.47 5.58 15.59
C THR A 19 -21.57 5.59 14.35
N GLU A 20 -20.92 4.47 14.03
CA GLU A 20 -20.13 4.36 12.80
C GLU A 20 -20.99 4.55 11.54
N LEU A 21 -22.16 3.91 11.47
CA LEU A 21 -23.11 4.08 10.36
C LEU A 21 -23.56 5.55 10.18
N PHE A 22 -23.80 6.26 11.28
CA PHE A 22 -24.15 7.68 11.22
C PHE A 22 -22.99 8.53 10.70
N LEU A 23 -21.76 8.27 11.14
CA LEU A 23 -20.57 8.99 10.66
C LEU A 23 -20.34 8.72 9.16
N VAL A 24 -20.56 7.49 8.70
CA VAL A 24 -20.52 7.14 7.26
C VAL A 24 -21.48 8.02 6.48
N LEU A 25 -22.75 8.06 6.87
CA LEU A 25 -23.76 8.87 6.17
C LEU A 25 -23.44 10.36 6.23
N TYR A 26 -23.00 10.87 7.38
CA TYR A 26 -22.70 12.28 7.56
C TYR A 26 -21.52 12.74 6.69
N TYR A 27 -20.43 11.98 6.64
CA TYR A 27 -19.24 12.34 5.88
C TYR A 27 -19.32 12.00 4.39
N HIS A 28 -20.08 10.97 3.99
CA HIS A 28 -20.16 10.56 2.58
C HIS A 28 -21.24 11.31 1.77
N TYR A 29 -22.35 11.73 2.39
CA TYR A 29 -23.49 12.26 1.63
C TYR A 29 -23.60 13.78 1.55
N LYS A 30 -22.80 14.55 2.33
CA LYS A 30 -22.98 16.01 2.42
C LYS A 30 -21.96 16.87 1.67
N VAL A 31 -21.30 16.32 0.65
CA VAL A 31 -20.47 17.12 -0.26
C VAL A 31 -21.05 17.05 -1.67
N HIS A 32 -21.88 18.04 -2.03
CA HIS A 32 -22.22 18.26 -3.44
C HIS A 32 -20.98 18.83 -4.15
N VAL A 33 -20.38 18.02 -5.02
CA VAL A 33 -19.24 18.41 -5.85
C VAL A 33 -19.68 18.49 -7.30
N ASN A 34 -19.31 19.58 -7.95
CA ASN A 34 -19.49 19.79 -9.37
C ASN A 34 -18.46 18.93 -10.14
N TYR A 35 -18.93 18.06 -11.03
CA TYR A 35 -18.18 16.97 -11.71
C TYR A 35 -17.05 17.42 -12.67
N SER A 36 -16.57 18.66 -12.59
CA SER A 36 -15.67 19.27 -13.59
C SER A 36 -14.27 19.64 -13.07
N ILE A 37 -13.81 19.04 -11.96
CA ILE A 37 -12.52 19.43 -11.34
C ILE A 37 -11.32 19.07 -12.23
N PHE A 38 -11.43 18.03 -13.07
CA PHE A 38 -10.34 17.61 -13.96
C PHE A 38 -10.72 17.86 -15.42
N SER A 39 -9.94 18.73 -16.09
CA SER A 39 -10.13 19.07 -17.50
C SER A 39 -9.75 17.88 -18.42
N PRO A 40 -10.35 17.78 -19.62
CA PRO A 40 -9.98 16.74 -20.59
C PRO A 40 -8.54 16.96 -21.12
N PRO A 41 -7.87 15.88 -21.57
CA PRO A 41 -6.40 15.78 -21.58
C PRO A 41 -5.72 16.54 -22.72
N SER A 42 -4.51 17.05 -22.46
CA SER A 42 -3.50 17.38 -23.47
C SER A 42 -2.42 16.30 -23.55
N SER A 43 -2.43 15.55 -24.66
CA SER A 43 -1.36 14.78 -25.33
C SER A 43 -0.18 14.21 -24.50
N THR A 44 -0.39 13.11 -23.78
CA THR A 44 0.19 11.75 -23.98
C THR A 44 -0.19 10.93 -22.75
N ARG A 45 -1.07 9.94 -22.91
CA ARG A 45 -1.54 9.14 -21.77
C ARG A 45 -0.46 8.13 -21.36
N PRO A 46 -0.01 8.10 -20.10
CA PRO A 46 0.81 6.99 -19.62
C PRO A 46 0.00 5.69 -19.74
N GLN A 47 0.56 4.69 -20.42
CA GLN A 47 -0.07 3.38 -20.54
C GLN A 47 0.31 2.52 -19.34
N PHE A 48 -0.70 2.03 -18.65
CA PHE A 48 -0.57 1.16 -17.48
C PHE A 48 -0.21 -0.26 -17.92
N PHE A 49 1.05 -0.67 -17.71
CA PHE A 49 1.57 -1.98 -18.09
C PHE A 49 1.89 -2.80 -16.84
N PHE A 50 1.62 -4.11 -16.87
CA PHE A 50 2.06 -5.01 -15.79
C PHE A 50 2.85 -6.17 -16.37
N PRO A 51 4.00 -6.50 -15.77
CA PRO A 51 4.71 -7.71 -16.11
C PRO A 51 3.90 -8.94 -15.69
N ASN A 52 3.96 -9.97 -16.52
CA ASN A 52 3.42 -11.29 -16.21
C ASN A 52 4.47 -12.05 -15.38
N THR A 53 4.56 -11.76 -14.08
CA THR A 53 5.51 -12.39 -13.17
C THR A 53 4.94 -13.73 -12.71
N SER A 54 5.67 -14.83 -12.86
CA SER A 54 5.22 -16.12 -12.29
C SER A 54 6.43 -16.82 -11.69
N LEU A 55 6.46 -16.89 -10.36
CA LEU A 55 7.46 -17.69 -9.65
C LEU A 55 7.05 -19.16 -9.69
N LYS A 56 7.72 -19.96 -10.54
CA LYS A 56 7.40 -21.38 -10.67
C LYS A 56 7.76 -22.13 -9.39
N GLY A 57 6.79 -22.84 -8.82
CA GLY A 57 7.01 -23.80 -7.74
C GLY A 57 7.08 -23.24 -6.32
N ILE A 58 6.97 -21.92 -6.13
CA ILE A 58 6.92 -21.30 -4.80
C ILE A 58 5.47 -21.03 -4.41
N ASN A 59 4.93 -21.82 -3.49
CA ASN A 59 3.56 -21.64 -2.99
C ASN A 59 3.56 -20.88 -1.66
N LEU A 60 3.07 -19.64 -1.69
CA LEU A 60 2.77 -18.83 -0.52
C LEU A 60 1.26 -18.87 -0.29
N THR A 61 0.76 -19.91 0.37
CA THR A 61 -0.68 -20.08 0.62
C THR A 61 -1.20 -19.03 1.59
N LEU A 62 -2.20 -18.26 1.13
CA LEU A 62 -2.96 -17.34 1.97
C LEU A 62 -4.29 -17.96 2.42
N PRO A 63 -4.79 -17.62 3.62
CA PRO A 63 -6.15 -17.94 4.00
C PRO A 63 -7.17 -17.32 3.03
N ILE A 64 -8.19 -18.08 2.62
CA ILE A 64 -9.28 -17.62 1.74
C ILE A 64 -10.00 -16.38 2.33
N SER A 65 -10.06 -16.26 3.66
CA SER A 65 -10.67 -15.14 4.36
C SER A 65 -9.97 -13.79 4.12
N VAL A 66 -8.70 -13.79 3.71
CA VAL A 66 -7.93 -12.55 3.50
C VAL A 66 -8.50 -11.75 2.33
N LYS A 67 -8.88 -12.40 1.24
CA LYS A 67 -9.41 -11.71 0.05
C LYS A 67 -10.70 -10.95 0.36
N SER A 68 -11.68 -11.62 0.99
CA SER A 68 -12.97 -11.01 1.32
C SER A 68 -12.84 -9.83 2.29
N LEU A 69 -11.90 -9.92 3.24
CA LEU A 69 -11.65 -8.83 4.19
C LEU A 69 -11.00 -7.62 3.51
N ILE A 70 -10.09 -7.85 2.57
CA ILE A 70 -9.49 -6.77 1.77
C ILE A 70 -10.56 -6.11 0.87
N GLU A 71 -11.41 -6.88 0.20
CA GLU A 71 -12.51 -6.33 -0.60
C GLU A 71 -13.49 -5.53 0.25
N TYR A 72 -13.79 -5.99 1.46
CA TYR A 72 -14.61 -5.25 2.42
C TYR A 72 -13.97 -3.92 2.82
N TYR A 73 -12.65 -3.88 3.03
CA TYR A 73 -11.93 -2.64 3.32
C TYR A 73 -12.11 -1.60 2.21
N TYR A 74 -11.87 -1.98 0.95
CA TYR A 74 -12.05 -1.05 -0.17
C TYR A 74 -13.49 -0.54 -0.29
N ASN A 75 -14.49 -1.36 0.04
CA ASN A 75 -15.88 -0.90 0.05
C ASN A 75 -16.14 0.17 1.11
N ILE A 76 -15.47 0.11 2.26
CA ILE A 76 -15.62 1.11 3.34
C ILE A 76 -14.90 2.42 3.01
N THR A 77 -13.72 2.36 2.39
CA THR A 77 -12.93 3.55 2.08
C THR A 77 -13.32 4.21 0.76
N TYR A 78 -14.10 3.56 -0.09
CA TYR A 78 -14.55 4.10 -1.36
C TYR A 78 -15.62 5.19 -1.21
N ASN A 79 -15.30 6.39 -1.67
CA ASN A 79 -16.26 7.47 -1.82
C ASN A 79 -16.75 7.53 -3.27
N SER A 80 -17.99 7.10 -3.51
CA SER A 80 -18.60 7.06 -4.84
C SER A 80 -18.85 8.44 -5.47
N SER A 81 -18.94 9.51 -4.67
CA SER A 81 -19.13 10.87 -5.18
C SER A 81 -17.82 11.48 -5.68
N LEU A 82 -16.70 11.09 -5.06
CA LEU A 82 -15.37 11.52 -5.46
C LEU A 82 -14.69 10.53 -6.41
N GLU A 83 -15.20 9.30 -6.51
CA GLU A 83 -14.56 8.19 -7.22
C GLU A 83 -13.12 7.94 -6.74
N LEU A 84 -12.91 8.02 -5.43
CA LEU A 84 -11.61 7.88 -4.76
C LEU A 84 -11.76 7.09 -3.44
N PHE A 85 -10.67 6.44 -3.03
CA PHE A 85 -10.50 5.81 -1.73
C PHE A 85 -9.86 6.78 -0.73
N SER A 86 -10.43 6.88 0.46
CA SER A 86 -9.89 7.69 1.54
C SER A 86 -8.60 7.12 2.12
N GLU A 87 -7.79 7.97 2.77
CA GLU A 87 -6.55 7.60 3.46
C GLU A 87 -6.78 6.44 4.44
N CYS A 88 -7.84 6.50 5.24
CA CYS A 88 -8.28 5.42 6.11
C CYS A 88 -9.82 5.46 6.29
N PRO A 89 -10.43 4.44 6.92
CA PRO A 89 -11.86 4.42 7.18
C PRO A 89 -12.31 5.70 7.89
N TYR A 90 -13.41 6.28 7.39
CA TYR A 90 -14.08 7.44 7.99
C TYR A 90 -13.28 8.76 8.00
N VAL A 91 -12.16 8.83 7.28
CA VAL A 91 -11.38 10.06 7.12
C VAL A 91 -11.68 10.72 5.78
N ASN A 92 -12.00 12.02 5.79
CA ASN A 92 -12.23 12.81 4.59
C ASN A 92 -10.91 13.38 4.05
N LYS A 93 -10.02 12.50 3.59
CA LYS A 93 -8.71 12.83 3.02
C LYS A 93 -8.34 11.80 1.97
N TYR A 94 -7.81 12.23 0.83
CA TYR A 94 -7.56 11.37 -0.32
C TYR A 94 -6.20 11.74 -0.93
N TYR A 95 -5.27 10.79 -1.00
CA TYR A 95 -4.02 10.99 -1.74
C TYR A 95 -4.09 10.35 -3.12
N VAL A 96 -3.67 11.09 -4.14
CA VAL A 96 -3.69 10.64 -5.54
C VAL A 96 -2.76 9.44 -5.74
N GLU A 97 -1.49 9.55 -5.35
CA GLU A 97 -0.50 8.50 -5.60
C GLU A 97 -0.47 7.43 -4.50
N SER A 98 -0.33 7.81 -3.23
CA SER A 98 -0.10 6.82 -2.17
C SER A 98 -1.34 5.97 -1.85
N ASP A 99 -2.55 6.55 -1.92
CA ASP A 99 -3.78 5.78 -1.71
C ASP A 99 -4.36 5.28 -3.03
N ASN A 100 -4.65 6.18 -3.97
CA ASN A 100 -5.53 5.87 -5.09
C ASN A 100 -4.83 5.17 -6.25
N LEU A 101 -3.61 5.55 -6.62
CA LEU A 101 -2.82 4.79 -7.60
C LEU A 101 -2.53 3.37 -7.08
N LEU A 102 -2.11 3.23 -5.81
CA LEU A 102 -1.88 1.91 -5.22
C LEU A 102 -3.18 1.08 -5.15
N ALA A 103 -4.31 1.69 -4.79
CA ALA A 103 -5.61 1.02 -4.80
C ALA A 103 -6.01 0.55 -6.21
N VAL A 104 -5.77 1.35 -7.26
CA VAL A 104 -6.00 0.94 -8.65
C VAL A 104 -5.20 -0.31 -8.99
N ILE A 105 -3.91 -0.33 -8.65
CA ILE A 105 -3.04 -1.50 -8.89
C ILE A 105 -3.57 -2.72 -8.14
N ALA A 106 -3.86 -2.57 -6.85
CA ALA A 106 -4.36 -3.62 -5.99
C ALA A 106 -5.70 -4.23 -6.48
N LEU A 107 -6.67 -3.38 -6.84
CA LEU A 107 -7.99 -3.80 -7.32
C LEU A 107 -7.90 -4.56 -8.64
N LYS A 108 -6.92 -4.27 -9.48
CA LYS A 108 -6.67 -5.03 -10.70
C LYS A 108 -6.26 -6.48 -10.38
N TYR A 109 -5.36 -6.68 -9.40
CA TYR A 109 -5.01 -8.03 -8.93
C TYR A 109 -6.18 -8.77 -8.27
N LEU A 110 -7.13 -8.03 -7.69
CA LEU A 110 -8.37 -8.61 -7.15
C LEU A 110 -9.42 -8.94 -8.23
N ASN A 111 -9.22 -8.52 -9.48
CA ASN A 111 -10.21 -8.51 -10.56
C ASN A 111 -11.47 -7.67 -10.24
N ASN A 112 -11.31 -6.59 -9.47
CA ASN A 112 -12.41 -5.69 -9.12
C ASN A 112 -12.49 -4.53 -10.13
N SER A 113 -13.63 -4.35 -10.80
CA SER A 113 -13.80 -3.36 -11.87
C SER A 113 -13.64 -1.89 -11.45
N LEU A 114 -13.71 -1.57 -10.14
CA LEU A 114 -13.53 -0.21 -9.62
C LEU A 114 -12.17 0.38 -10.00
N TRP A 115 -11.15 -0.44 -10.26
CA TRP A 115 -9.84 0.05 -10.70
C TRP A 115 -9.95 0.94 -11.94
N LYS A 116 -10.89 0.65 -12.87
CA LYS A 116 -11.07 1.43 -14.10
C LYS A 116 -11.62 2.82 -13.81
N THR A 117 -12.63 2.89 -12.95
CA THR A 117 -13.28 4.15 -12.55
C THR A 117 -12.26 5.06 -11.86
N VAL A 118 -11.55 4.52 -10.86
CA VAL A 118 -10.57 5.32 -10.11
C VAL A 118 -9.38 5.71 -10.99
N TRP A 119 -8.89 4.81 -11.86
CA TRP A 119 -7.83 5.15 -12.81
C TRP A 119 -8.21 6.31 -13.73
N GLN A 120 -9.40 6.27 -14.33
CA GLN A 120 -9.90 7.35 -15.21
C GLN A 120 -10.00 8.69 -14.50
N ASN A 121 -10.28 8.67 -13.19
CA ASN A 121 -10.37 9.87 -12.37
C ASN A 121 -8.99 10.47 -12.03
N ILE A 122 -7.96 9.64 -11.81
CA ILE A 122 -6.65 10.10 -11.34
C ILE A 122 -5.56 10.22 -12.42
N GLU A 123 -5.69 9.55 -13.58
CA GLU A 123 -4.58 9.38 -14.54
C GLU A 123 -3.99 10.71 -15.04
N SER A 124 -4.81 11.76 -15.17
CA SER A 124 -4.36 13.08 -15.64
C SER A 124 -3.65 13.92 -14.57
N ASN A 125 -3.70 13.50 -13.30
CA ASN A 125 -3.18 14.26 -12.16
C ASN A 125 -2.05 13.55 -11.43
N LEU A 126 -1.58 12.40 -11.95
CA LEU A 126 -0.42 11.72 -11.40
C LEU A 126 0.80 12.63 -11.49
N THR A 127 1.47 12.79 -10.36
CA THR A 127 2.77 13.45 -10.28
C THR A 127 3.88 12.42 -10.21
N LEU A 128 5.12 12.88 -10.39
CA LEU A 128 6.30 12.04 -10.25
C LEU A 128 6.37 11.46 -8.83
N SER A 129 6.30 10.13 -8.73
CA SER A 129 6.26 9.38 -7.47
C SER A 129 7.02 8.06 -7.60
N PRO A 130 7.72 7.61 -6.54
CA PRO A 130 8.33 6.28 -6.49
C PRO A 130 7.34 5.13 -6.78
N TYR A 131 6.06 5.31 -6.45
CA TYR A 131 5.03 4.28 -6.65
C TYR A 131 4.62 4.05 -8.11
N LEU A 132 4.98 4.96 -9.02
CA LEU A 132 4.71 4.81 -10.46
C LEU A 132 5.32 3.54 -11.04
N VAL A 133 6.44 3.08 -10.48
CA VAL A 133 7.07 1.83 -10.91
C VAL A 133 6.15 0.62 -10.74
N LEU A 134 5.31 0.60 -9.71
CA LEU A 134 4.36 -0.48 -9.46
C LEU A 134 3.23 -0.51 -10.49
N ALA A 135 3.07 0.56 -11.27
CA ALA A 135 2.16 0.69 -12.40
C ALA A 135 2.83 0.41 -13.76
N GLY A 136 4.09 -0.04 -13.75
CA GLY A 136 4.91 -0.22 -14.97
C GLY A 136 5.32 1.10 -15.62
N ILE A 137 5.17 2.24 -14.93
CA ILE A 137 5.59 3.54 -15.40
C ILE A 137 6.99 3.79 -14.82
N HIS A 138 8.01 3.73 -15.66
CA HIS A 138 9.43 3.82 -15.25
C HIS A 138 10.24 4.74 -16.16
N ASN A 139 9.58 5.58 -16.97
CA ASN A 139 10.20 6.57 -17.86
C ASN A 139 10.58 7.86 -17.11
N PHE A 140 11.28 7.72 -15.99
CA PHE A 140 11.77 8.83 -15.16
C PHE A 140 13.11 8.47 -14.52
N SER A 141 13.92 9.48 -14.19
CA SER A 141 15.15 9.27 -13.42
C SER A 141 14.84 9.14 -11.94
N TRP A 142 15.53 8.21 -11.26
CA TRP A 142 15.41 8.01 -9.81
C TRP A 142 16.13 9.11 -9.01
N GLU A 143 15.60 10.33 -9.08
CA GLU A 143 16.16 11.53 -8.44
C GLU A 143 15.06 12.25 -7.65
N PHE A 144 14.60 11.61 -6.57
CA PHE A 144 13.54 12.16 -5.74
C PHE A 144 14.08 13.11 -4.67
N LYS A 145 13.32 14.17 -4.40
CA LYS A 145 13.51 15.05 -3.25
C LYS A 145 12.58 14.65 -2.12
N THR A 146 12.83 15.17 -0.92
CA THR A 146 11.98 14.91 0.24
C THR A 146 10.51 15.23 -0.11
N PRO A 147 9.57 14.30 0.16
CA PRO A 147 8.19 14.47 -0.23
C PRO A 147 7.53 15.65 0.48
N VAL A 148 6.72 16.41 -0.26
CA VAL A 148 5.89 17.50 0.28
C VAL A 148 4.44 17.28 -0.11
N ASN A 149 3.54 17.31 0.88
CA ASN A 149 2.10 17.24 0.65
C ASN A 149 1.61 18.50 -0.04
N VAL A 150 0.89 18.34 -1.15
CA VAL A 150 0.30 19.43 -1.93
C VAL A 150 -1.20 19.24 -1.96
N LYS A 151 -1.94 20.24 -1.50
CA LYS A 151 -3.39 20.25 -1.59
C LYS A 151 -3.81 20.53 -3.04
N VAL A 152 -4.57 19.63 -3.63
CA VAL A 152 -5.10 19.77 -5.00
C VAL A 152 -6.40 20.56 -4.93
N TRP A 153 -7.40 20.01 -4.24
CA TRP A 153 -8.72 20.61 -4.10
C TRP A 153 -9.49 19.95 -2.95
N GLY A 154 -10.24 20.73 -2.16
CA GLY A 154 -11.09 20.17 -1.09
C GLY A 154 -10.29 19.24 -0.14
N PRO A 155 -10.71 17.97 0.05
CA PRO A 155 -9.99 16.97 0.84
C PRO A 155 -8.91 16.17 0.06
N ILE A 156 -8.60 16.57 -1.18
CA ILE A 156 -7.72 15.83 -2.10
C ILE A 156 -6.30 16.42 -2.09
N TYR A 157 -5.33 15.53 -1.97
CA TYR A 157 -3.90 15.83 -1.87
C TYR A 157 -3.10 14.98 -2.87
N THR A 158 -1.92 15.48 -3.22
CA THR A 158 -0.86 14.74 -3.93
C THR A 158 0.45 14.89 -3.16
N VAL A 159 1.40 13.99 -3.38
CA VAL A 159 2.74 14.07 -2.80
C VAL A 159 3.73 14.46 -3.89
N SER A 160 4.33 15.64 -3.75
CA SER A 160 5.32 16.13 -4.69
C SER A 160 6.72 15.78 -4.22
N PHE A 161 7.48 15.09 -5.07
CA PHE A 161 8.91 14.78 -4.85
C PHE A 161 9.86 15.72 -5.61
N ASN A 162 9.39 16.88 -6.10
CA ASN A 162 10.22 17.85 -6.82
C ASN A 162 10.26 19.25 -6.17
N LYS A 163 9.29 19.58 -5.31
CA LYS A 163 9.18 20.90 -4.66
C LYS A 163 10.11 21.12 -3.47
N SER A 164 10.59 20.07 -2.80
CA SER A 164 11.53 20.23 -1.69
C SER A 164 12.89 20.73 -2.20
N PRO A 165 13.62 21.57 -1.43
CA PRO A 165 15.03 21.85 -1.71
C PRO A 165 15.93 20.63 -1.41
N ASP A 166 15.50 19.75 -0.51
CA ASP A 166 16.31 18.69 0.06
C ASP A 166 16.23 17.40 -0.75
N TYR A 167 17.39 16.81 -1.02
CA TYR A 167 17.50 15.49 -1.63
C TYR A 167 16.97 14.41 -0.67
N LEU A 168 16.24 13.43 -1.21
CA LEU A 168 15.85 12.26 -0.44
C LEU A 168 16.99 11.26 -0.45
N SER A 169 17.60 11.02 0.71
CA SER A 169 18.56 9.92 0.94
C SER A 169 17.85 8.57 0.88
N TRP A 170 17.32 8.20 -0.29
CA TRP A 170 16.49 7.01 -0.48
C TRP A 170 17.19 5.71 -0.06
N TYR A 171 18.52 5.67 -0.06
CA TYR A 171 19.31 4.53 0.37
C TYR A 171 19.32 4.34 1.91
N GLU A 172 18.87 5.32 2.69
CA GLU A 172 18.76 5.24 4.17
C GLU A 172 17.41 4.67 4.61
N TYR A 173 16.47 4.49 3.67
CA TYR A 173 15.13 3.98 3.94
C TYR A 173 14.87 2.71 3.11
N ALA A 174 14.40 1.66 3.78
CA ALA A 174 14.16 0.36 3.18
C ALA A 174 13.07 0.42 2.11
N ASP A 175 12.00 1.18 2.33
CA ASP A 175 10.89 1.32 1.37
C ASP A 175 11.33 1.90 0.03
N THR A 176 12.02 3.04 0.05
CA THR A 176 12.47 3.72 -1.17
C THR A 176 13.60 2.96 -1.83
N SER A 177 14.46 2.27 -1.07
CA SER A 177 15.43 1.33 -1.63
C SER A 177 14.77 0.11 -2.31
N LEU A 178 13.68 -0.43 -1.75
CA LEU A 178 12.94 -1.54 -2.37
C LEU A 178 12.19 -1.08 -3.62
N LEU A 179 11.59 0.11 -3.61
CA LEU A 179 10.99 0.70 -4.80
C LEU A 179 12.05 0.98 -5.88
N PHE A 180 13.26 1.40 -5.50
CA PHE A 180 14.38 1.53 -6.43
C PHE A 180 14.78 0.18 -7.03
N ALA A 181 14.85 -0.88 -6.23
CA ALA A 181 15.13 -2.23 -6.75
C ALA A 181 14.07 -2.68 -7.76
N ILE A 182 12.79 -2.38 -7.52
CA ILE A 182 11.71 -2.64 -8.48
C ILE A 182 11.90 -1.81 -9.76
N TYR A 183 12.29 -0.54 -9.63
CA TYR A 183 12.56 0.35 -10.76
C TYR A 183 13.69 -0.16 -11.64
N GLU A 184 14.78 -0.62 -11.04
CA GLU A 184 15.90 -1.21 -11.77
C GLU A 184 15.50 -2.54 -12.43
N ALA A 185 14.68 -3.36 -11.77
CA ALA A 185 14.17 -4.59 -12.35
C ALA A 185 13.29 -4.33 -13.58
N GLU A 186 12.39 -3.35 -13.52
CA GLU A 186 11.54 -2.93 -14.63
C GLU A 186 12.34 -2.36 -15.82
N ASN A 187 13.49 -1.73 -15.55
CA ASN A 187 14.42 -1.25 -16.57
C ASN A 187 15.38 -2.34 -17.09
N GLY A 188 15.23 -3.60 -16.66
CA GLY A 188 16.08 -4.72 -17.07
C GLY A 188 17.46 -4.77 -16.39
N ASN A 189 17.72 -3.88 -15.42
CA ASN A 189 18.97 -3.81 -14.66
C ASN A 189 18.96 -4.80 -13.48
N ILE A 190 18.72 -6.08 -13.77
CA ILE A 190 18.45 -7.12 -12.76
C ILE A 190 19.59 -7.27 -11.75
N THR A 191 20.86 -7.21 -12.18
CA THR A 191 22.02 -7.29 -11.29
C THR A 191 22.04 -6.15 -10.26
N LEU A 192 21.62 -4.94 -10.64
CA LEU A 192 21.54 -3.83 -9.71
C LEU A 192 20.35 -4.00 -8.75
N ALA A 193 19.20 -4.42 -9.25
CA ALA A 193 18.03 -4.74 -8.42
C ALA A 193 18.34 -5.79 -7.35
N GLU A 194 19.01 -6.89 -7.73
CA GLU A 194 19.46 -7.94 -6.81
C GLU A 194 20.42 -7.40 -5.74
N LYS A 195 21.36 -6.55 -6.14
CA LYS A 195 22.34 -5.94 -5.23
C LYS A 195 21.64 -5.02 -4.23
N VAL A 196 20.76 -4.15 -4.68
CA VAL A 196 20.01 -3.22 -3.82
C VAL A 196 19.14 -4.00 -2.83
N PHE A 197 18.37 -4.99 -3.30
CA PHE A 197 17.57 -5.82 -2.42
C PHE A 197 18.44 -6.53 -1.37
N SER A 198 19.58 -7.08 -1.78
CA SER A 198 20.50 -7.75 -0.86
C SER A 198 21.02 -6.81 0.23
N ILE A 199 21.36 -5.57 -0.13
CA ILE A 199 21.81 -4.53 0.80
C ILE A 199 20.69 -4.20 1.79
N VAL A 200 19.48 -3.92 1.32
CA VAL A 200 18.32 -3.63 2.18
C VAL A 200 18.07 -4.73 3.20
N ILE A 201 18.11 -6.00 2.76
CA ILE A 201 17.94 -7.13 3.67
C ILE A 201 19.10 -7.23 4.66
N ASN A 202 20.34 -7.05 4.24
CA ASN A 202 21.49 -7.17 5.14
C ASN A 202 21.56 -6.04 6.18
N ASP A 203 21.18 -4.83 5.78
CA ASP A 203 21.40 -3.63 6.58
C ASP A 203 20.22 -3.29 7.48
N PHE A 204 18.98 -3.60 7.05
CA PHE A 204 17.77 -3.17 7.76
C PHE A 204 16.94 -4.33 8.32
N TRP A 205 17.02 -5.55 7.79
CA TRP A 205 16.20 -6.66 8.27
C TRP A 205 16.79 -7.32 9.52
N ASP A 206 16.09 -7.21 10.65
CA ASP A 206 16.54 -7.75 11.94
C ASP A 206 15.88 -9.08 12.35
N GLY A 207 15.09 -9.67 11.45
CA GLY A 207 14.30 -10.89 11.72
C GLY A 207 12.82 -10.63 12.03
N TYR A 208 12.45 -9.39 12.33
CA TYR A 208 11.07 -8.98 12.60
C TYR A 208 10.57 -7.87 11.70
N GLY A 209 11.43 -6.97 11.25
CA GLY A 209 11.06 -5.88 10.36
C GLY A 209 12.26 -5.14 9.79
N PHE A 210 12.00 -4.00 9.16
CA PHE A 210 13.04 -3.13 8.61
C PHE A 210 13.33 -1.99 9.58
N ALA A 211 14.46 -2.09 10.29
CA ALA A 211 14.98 -1.09 11.21
C ALA A 211 15.89 -0.08 10.48
N ASP A 212 15.29 0.77 9.66
CA ASP A 212 15.96 1.82 8.89
C ASP A 212 15.89 3.19 9.57
N GLU A 213 16.25 4.28 8.88
CA GLU A 213 16.29 5.64 9.46
C GLU A 213 14.93 6.11 10.01
N SER A 214 13.81 5.57 9.52
CA SER A 214 12.48 5.90 10.04
C SER A 214 12.04 5.03 11.22
N PHE A 215 12.81 4.00 11.56
CA PHE A 215 12.54 3.13 12.70
C PHE A 215 12.72 3.90 14.00
N SER A 216 11.64 4.06 14.75
CA SER A 216 11.64 4.83 15.99
C SER A 216 10.83 4.11 17.07
N ASN A 217 11.30 4.22 18.32
CA ASN A 217 10.63 3.71 19.51
C ASN A 217 10.26 2.21 19.47
N GLY A 218 11.00 1.38 18.71
CA GLY A 218 10.71 -0.05 18.61
C GLY A 218 9.53 -0.41 17.70
N SER A 219 8.98 0.57 16.96
CA SER A 219 7.86 0.39 16.05
C SER A 219 8.32 0.20 14.60
N TYR A 220 7.91 -0.90 13.98
CA TYR A 220 8.12 -1.16 12.57
C TYR A 220 6.97 -0.61 11.73
N THR A 221 7.29 -0.26 10.49
CA THR A 221 6.30 0.16 9.49
C THR A 221 5.92 -1.02 8.61
N SER A 222 4.64 -1.38 8.59
CA SER A 222 4.13 -2.63 8.01
C SER A 222 4.27 -2.69 6.49
N TYR A 223 4.05 -1.60 5.77
CA TYR A 223 4.04 -1.64 4.30
C TYR A 223 5.42 -2.01 3.70
N LYS A 224 6.52 -1.86 4.45
CA LYS A 224 7.87 -2.26 4.04
C LYS A 224 7.98 -3.77 3.85
N LEU A 225 7.24 -4.53 4.65
CA LEU A 225 7.09 -5.97 4.47
C LEU A 225 6.49 -6.30 3.11
N ALA A 226 5.43 -5.59 2.73
CA ALA A 226 4.78 -5.78 1.45
C ALA A 226 5.71 -5.39 0.28
N LEU A 227 6.41 -4.26 0.38
CA LEU A 227 7.38 -3.84 -0.64
C LEU A 227 8.52 -4.86 -0.82
N ALA A 228 8.98 -5.49 0.26
CA ALA A 228 10.01 -6.53 0.17
C ALA A 228 9.51 -7.77 -0.58
N VAL A 229 8.26 -8.19 -0.34
CA VAL A 229 7.64 -9.27 -1.11
C VAL A 229 7.48 -8.89 -2.58
N ILE A 230 7.04 -7.67 -2.87
CA ILE A 230 6.88 -7.20 -4.25
C ILE A 230 8.23 -7.18 -4.97
N ALA A 231 9.25 -6.54 -4.40
CA ALA A 231 10.59 -6.49 -4.99
C ALA A 231 11.18 -7.89 -5.22
N TRP A 232 10.99 -8.81 -4.27
CA TRP A 232 11.40 -10.20 -4.41
C TRP A 232 10.68 -10.91 -5.57
N LYS A 233 9.39 -10.66 -5.80
CA LYS A 233 8.64 -11.22 -6.95
C LYS A 233 9.12 -10.65 -8.28
N TYR A 234 9.34 -9.34 -8.36
CA TYR A 234 9.89 -8.70 -9.56
C TYR A 234 11.24 -9.33 -9.93
N ILE A 235 12.20 -9.34 -9.00
CA ILE A 235 13.54 -9.90 -9.26
C ILE A 235 13.47 -11.40 -9.54
N GLY A 236 12.70 -12.14 -8.76
CA GLY A 236 12.56 -13.59 -8.89
C GLY A 236 11.97 -14.03 -10.23
N SER A 237 11.16 -13.18 -10.88
CA SER A 237 10.64 -13.45 -12.23
C SER A 237 11.74 -13.51 -13.29
N TYR A 238 12.88 -12.87 -13.04
CA TYR A 238 14.09 -12.92 -13.89
C TYR A 238 15.14 -13.91 -13.37
N ASN A 239 15.23 -14.09 -12.05
CA ASN A 239 16.23 -14.95 -11.42
C ASN A 239 15.64 -15.83 -10.30
N GLN A 240 15.32 -17.08 -10.65
CA GLN A 240 14.78 -18.07 -9.72
C GLN A 240 15.76 -18.41 -8.57
N THR A 241 17.07 -18.45 -8.84
CA THR A 241 18.07 -18.74 -7.79
C THR A 241 18.11 -17.66 -6.73
N PHE A 242 17.99 -16.39 -7.13
CA PHE A 242 17.79 -15.29 -6.19
C PHE A 242 16.51 -15.48 -5.38
N ALA A 243 15.40 -15.84 -6.02
CA ALA A 243 14.13 -16.04 -5.35
C ALA A 243 14.22 -17.11 -4.25
N GLU A 244 14.87 -18.25 -4.57
CA GLU A 244 15.08 -19.36 -3.64
C GLU A 244 15.97 -18.98 -2.46
N LYS A 245 17.04 -18.20 -2.71
CA LYS A 245 17.95 -17.71 -1.66
C LYS A 245 17.21 -16.93 -0.58
N TYR A 246 16.29 -16.05 -0.97
CA TYR A 246 15.56 -15.18 -0.03
C TYR A 246 14.23 -15.75 0.46
N LEU A 247 13.80 -16.91 -0.06
CA LEU A 247 12.53 -17.54 0.31
C LEU A 247 12.33 -17.72 1.83
N PRO A 248 13.32 -18.10 2.66
CA PRO A 248 13.13 -18.21 4.10
C PRO A 248 12.72 -16.89 4.77
N ILE A 249 13.32 -15.77 4.34
CA ILE A 249 13.00 -14.43 4.85
C ILE A 249 11.59 -14.04 4.39
N ILE A 250 11.26 -14.28 3.13
CA ILE A 250 9.92 -14.00 2.59
C ILE A 250 8.84 -14.79 3.32
N LYS A 251 9.08 -16.07 3.65
CA LYS A 251 8.16 -16.86 4.48
C LYS A 251 7.95 -16.25 5.87
N LYS A 252 9.02 -15.75 6.50
CA LYS A 252 8.94 -15.05 7.78
C LYS A 252 8.14 -13.75 7.67
N ILE A 253 8.34 -12.98 6.60
CA ILE A 253 7.56 -11.78 6.30
C ILE A 253 6.07 -12.11 6.17
N TYR A 254 5.70 -13.16 5.43
CA TYR A 254 4.30 -13.60 5.32
C TYR A 254 3.69 -13.99 6.67
N GLN A 255 4.46 -14.68 7.52
CA GLN A 255 4.02 -15.04 8.88
C GLN A 255 3.72 -13.78 9.70
N ILE A 256 4.63 -12.81 9.72
CA ILE A 256 4.42 -11.54 10.43
C ILE A 256 3.20 -10.81 9.86
N SER A 257 3.10 -10.70 8.53
CA SER A 257 2.01 -10.03 7.82
C SER A 257 0.64 -10.59 8.18
N SER A 258 0.54 -11.90 8.46
CA SER A 258 -0.72 -12.53 8.86
C SER A 258 -1.28 -12.01 10.19
N HIS A 259 -0.43 -11.47 11.07
CA HIS A 259 -0.83 -10.84 12.33
C HIS A 259 -1.25 -9.37 12.17
N LEU A 260 -1.05 -8.78 10.99
CA LEU A 260 -1.29 -7.36 10.71
C LEU A 260 -2.63 -7.11 10.00
N LEU A 261 -3.36 -8.17 9.64
CA LEU A 261 -4.70 -8.06 9.05
C LEU A 261 -5.70 -7.63 10.12
N SER A 262 -6.42 -6.54 9.85
CA SER A 262 -7.43 -6.00 10.77
C SER A 262 -8.77 -6.74 10.66
N PRO A 263 -9.53 -6.88 11.76
CA PRO A 263 -10.88 -7.44 11.73
C PRO A 263 -11.88 -6.68 10.84
N ILE A 264 -11.66 -5.39 10.61
CA ILE A 264 -12.48 -4.57 9.69
C ILE A 264 -11.97 -4.64 8.23
N GLY A 265 -11.03 -5.55 7.95
CA GLY A 265 -10.31 -5.57 6.69
C GLY A 265 -9.13 -4.61 6.67
N GLY A 266 -8.27 -4.75 5.66
CA GLY A 266 -7.06 -3.95 5.51
C GLY A 266 -5.96 -4.31 6.52
N PHE A 267 -4.84 -3.59 6.43
CA PHE A 267 -3.65 -3.86 7.23
C PHE A 267 -3.26 -2.67 8.11
N PHE A 268 -2.85 -2.96 9.35
CA PHE A 268 -2.31 -1.97 10.27
C PHE A 268 -1.01 -1.35 9.72
N THR A 269 -0.85 -0.03 9.85
CA THR A 269 0.32 0.72 9.34
C THR A 269 1.62 0.37 10.07
N ASN A 270 1.53 -0.06 11.33
CA ASN A 270 2.69 -0.31 12.17
C ASN A 270 2.52 -1.57 13.04
N TYR A 271 3.61 -2.01 13.65
CA TYR A 271 3.60 -3.05 14.67
C TYR A 271 4.81 -2.95 15.59
N GLU A 272 4.70 -3.56 16.76
CA GLU A 272 5.80 -3.77 17.71
C GLU A 272 6.02 -5.26 17.93
N VAL A 273 7.19 -5.60 18.49
CA VAL A 273 7.53 -6.97 18.89
C VAL A 273 7.73 -7.02 20.40
N LEU A 274 6.75 -7.58 21.10
CA LEU A 274 6.79 -7.73 22.55
C LEU A 274 7.02 -9.20 22.90
N ASN A 275 8.19 -9.53 23.45
CA ASN A 275 8.58 -10.91 23.79
C ASN A 275 8.39 -11.89 22.62
N GLY A 276 8.76 -11.48 21.39
CA GLY A 276 8.60 -12.26 20.17
C GLY A 276 7.18 -12.30 19.60
N THR A 277 6.22 -11.63 20.22
CA THR A 277 4.83 -11.52 19.73
C THR A 277 4.66 -10.27 18.88
N ILE A 278 4.06 -10.42 17.70
CA ILE A 278 3.70 -9.31 16.81
C ILE A 278 2.45 -8.63 17.35
N VAL A 279 2.56 -7.34 17.69
CA VAL A 279 1.45 -6.52 18.19
C VAL A 279 1.15 -5.42 17.17
N PRO A 280 0.05 -5.53 16.41
CA PRO A 280 -0.30 -4.50 15.43
C PRO A 280 -0.69 -3.19 16.13
N ILE A 281 -0.21 -2.07 15.60
CA ILE A 281 -0.49 -0.72 16.10
C ILE A 281 -0.69 0.27 14.93
N GLY A 282 -1.20 1.46 15.25
CA GLY A 282 -1.50 2.49 14.24
C GLY A 282 -2.84 2.28 13.55
N ASN A 283 -3.05 3.03 12.47
CA ASN A 283 -4.31 3.02 11.71
C ASN A 283 -4.32 1.90 10.68
N VAL A 284 -5.49 1.60 10.13
CA VAL A 284 -5.61 0.79 8.91
C VAL A 284 -5.79 1.74 7.74
N ASN A 285 -4.83 1.81 6.83
CA ASN A 285 -4.83 2.81 5.75
C ASN A 285 -4.80 2.18 4.34
N THR A 286 -5.21 2.97 3.34
CA THR A 286 -5.39 2.51 1.96
C THR A 286 -4.06 2.20 1.31
N GLU A 287 -3.05 3.03 1.50
CA GLU A 287 -1.67 2.77 1.04
C GLU A 287 -1.13 1.41 1.50
N THR A 288 -1.11 1.16 2.83
CA THR A 288 -0.58 -0.09 3.40
C THR A 288 -1.39 -1.29 2.94
N THR A 289 -2.72 -1.17 2.97
CA THR A 289 -3.62 -2.23 2.50
C THR A 289 -3.41 -2.55 1.02
N SER A 290 -3.20 -1.53 0.19
CA SER A 290 -2.95 -1.69 -1.23
C SER A 290 -1.63 -2.39 -1.48
N LEU A 291 -0.55 -1.97 -0.82
CA LEU A 291 0.75 -2.63 -0.94
C LEU A 291 0.69 -4.10 -0.51
N PHE A 292 0.02 -4.43 0.61
CA PHE A 292 -0.20 -5.83 0.98
C PHE A 292 -1.04 -6.57 -0.06
N THR A 293 -2.10 -5.97 -0.59
CA THR A 293 -2.92 -6.60 -1.64
C THR A 293 -2.06 -6.94 -2.86
N ILE A 294 -1.22 -6.01 -3.31
CA ILE A 294 -0.29 -6.23 -4.42
C ILE A 294 0.68 -7.37 -4.08
N ALA A 295 1.34 -7.30 -2.93
CA ALA A 295 2.27 -8.32 -2.46
C ALA A 295 1.64 -9.72 -2.41
N LEU A 296 0.38 -9.82 -1.99
CA LEU A 296 -0.32 -11.08 -1.79
C LEU A 296 -0.86 -11.69 -3.09
N PHE A 297 -1.39 -10.87 -4.01
CA PHE A 297 -2.10 -11.34 -5.19
C PHE A 297 -1.33 -11.16 -6.51
N MET A 298 -0.19 -10.48 -6.50
CA MET A 298 0.76 -10.50 -7.61
C MET A 298 1.30 -11.93 -7.82
N PRO A 299 1.31 -12.45 -9.05
CA PRO A 299 1.78 -13.81 -9.34
C PRO A 299 3.31 -13.98 -9.27
#